data_AF-A2EUP1-F1
#
_entry.id   AF-A2EUP1-F1
#
_cell.length_a   1.000
_cell.length_b   1.000
_cell.length_c   1.000
_cell.angle_alpha   90.00
_cell.angle_beta   90.00
_cell.angle_gamma   90.00
#
_symmetry.space_group_name_H-M   'P 1'
#
loop_
_entity.id
_entity.type
_entity.pdbx_description
1 polymer ?
#
loop_
_entity_poly.entity_id
_entity_poly.type
_entity_poly.pdbx_seq_one_letter_code
_entity_poly.pdbx_strand_id
1 'polypeptide(L)'
;MSARDSTPTSGNISAPPQSADDSQDIHAEQAQQTDEEELKQYLGDTLIPLLAYGMDELERIRPPDPVLFLAHFLLRHNPRRSNQ
;
A
#
# COMPACT_ATOMS: atom_id res chain seq x y z
N MET A 1 21.43 22.97 -52.85
CA MET A 1 20.32 22.38 -52.08
C MET A 1 20.84 22.01 -50.69
N SER A 2 20.00 22.24 -49.67
CA SER A 2 20.09 22.02 -48.21
C SER A 2 20.76 20.71 -47.75
N ALA A 3 21.26 20.50 -46.52
CA ALA A 3 20.87 20.91 -45.16
C ALA A 3 22.13 20.86 -44.23
N ARG A 4 22.40 21.74 -43.26
CA ARG A 4 21.78 22.02 -41.92
C ARG A 4 21.89 20.86 -40.91
N ASP A 5 22.34 21.24 -39.69
CA ASP A 5 22.21 20.56 -38.37
C ASP A 5 23.34 19.53 -38.03
N SER A 6 24.07 19.52 -36.89
CA SER A 6 23.92 20.15 -35.57
C SER A 6 25.28 20.21 -34.83
N THR A 7 25.42 21.15 -33.90
CA THR A 7 26.54 21.32 -32.95
C THR A 7 26.35 20.47 -31.68
N PRO A 8 27.41 20.07 -30.95
CA PRO A 8 27.30 19.74 -29.54
C PRO A 8 27.57 21.00 -28.69
N THR A 9 26.52 21.55 -28.07
CA THR A 9 26.59 22.70 -27.16
C THR A 9 26.82 22.24 -25.72
N SER A 10 27.93 22.73 -25.15
CA SER A 10 28.09 23.40 -23.85
C SER A 10 27.30 22.96 -22.61
N GLY A 11 28.03 22.83 -21.50
CA GLY A 11 27.58 23.38 -20.20
C GLY A 11 27.57 22.40 -19.03
N ASN A 12 28.74 22.00 -18.52
CA ASN A 12 28.82 21.39 -17.20
C ASN A 12 28.76 22.50 -16.14
N ILE A 13 27.59 22.67 -15.53
CA ILE A 13 27.25 23.71 -14.55
C ILE A 13 27.77 23.39 -13.13
N SER A 14 28.17 24.45 -12.43
CA SER A 14 28.72 24.49 -11.07
C SER A 14 27.75 24.11 -9.93
N ALA A 15 28.36 23.62 -8.85
CA ALA A 15 28.01 23.66 -7.41
C ALA A 15 26.88 22.74 -6.89
N PRO A 16 27.10 22.09 -5.73
CA PRO A 16 26.67 22.66 -4.43
C PRO A 16 27.73 22.38 -3.32
N PRO A 17 27.53 22.60 -2.00
CA PRO A 17 26.37 23.13 -1.26
C PRO A 17 26.71 24.14 -0.13
N GLN A 18 25.89 25.17 0.13
CA GLN A 18 25.77 25.83 1.45
C GLN A 18 24.41 26.54 1.47
N SER A 19 23.63 26.68 2.53
CA SER A 19 23.42 26.05 3.84
C SER A 19 22.21 26.79 4.43
N ALA A 20 21.43 26.06 5.22
CA ALA A 20 20.62 26.54 6.35
C ALA A 20 19.27 27.26 6.12
N ASP A 21 18.35 26.83 7.00
CA ASP A 21 17.24 27.56 7.59
C ASP A 21 15.86 27.49 6.90
N ASP A 22 15.16 26.38 7.15
CA ASP A 22 13.90 26.43 7.92
C ASP A 22 13.59 25.01 8.42
N SER A 23 13.61 24.78 9.73
CA SER A 23 13.44 23.46 10.33
C SER A 23 12.58 23.56 11.57
N GLN A 24 11.29 23.91 11.42
CA GLN A 24 10.31 23.77 12.50
C GLN A 24 8.89 23.50 11.97
N ASP A 25 8.61 22.34 11.36
CA ASP A 25 7.26 21.69 11.39
C ASP A 25 7.25 20.24 10.82
N ILE A 26 8.00 19.29 11.42
CA ILE A 26 8.06 17.89 10.93
C ILE A 26 7.78 16.82 12.00
N HIS A 27 7.37 17.19 13.21
CA HIS A 27 7.26 16.22 14.32
C HIS A 27 5.84 15.79 14.71
N ALA A 28 4.78 16.30 14.07
CA ALA A 28 3.41 15.84 14.35
C ALA A 28 2.95 14.69 13.44
N GLU A 29 3.61 14.44 12.31
CA GLU A 29 3.14 13.48 11.31
C GLU A 29 3.73 12.06 11.49
N GLN A 30 4.92 11.93 12.09
CA GLN A 30 5.62 10.62 12.21
C GLN A 30 5.00 9.65 13.25
N ALA A 31 4.28 10.15 14.25
CA ALA A 31 3.66 9.29 15.26
C ALA A 31 2.46 8.51 14.68
N GLN A 32 1.60 9.18 13.91
CA GLN A 32 0.44 8.54 13.27
C GLN A 32 0.82 7.56 12.17
N GLN A 33 1.93 7.79 11.48
CA GLN A 33 2.40 6.89 10.42
C GLN A 33 2.85 5.52 10.96
N THR A 34 3.38 5.47 12.19
CA THR A 34 3.83 4.21 12.80
C THR A 34 2.64 3.34 13.18
N ASP A 35 1.60 3.94 13.78
CA ASP A 35 0.38 3.23 14.17
C ASP A 35 -0.38 2.65 12.96
N GLU A 36 -0.40 3.36 11.83
CA GLU A 36 -1.07 2.90 10.61
C GLU A 36 -0.33 1.71 9.98
N GLU A 37 1.00 1.73 9.96
CA GLU A 37 1.80 0.64 9.38
C GLU A 37 1.70 -0.63 10.23
N GLU A 38 1.75 -0.51 11.56
CA GLU A 38 1.54 -1.63 12.48
C GLU A 38 0.14 -2.23 12.33
N LEU A 39 -0.89 -1.39 12.16
CA LEU A 39 -2.26 -1.85 11.93
C LEU A 39 -2.39 -2.59 10.58
N LYS A 40 -1.80 -2.05 9.50
CA LYS A 40 -1.78 -2.71 8.18
C LYS A 40 -1.11 -4.07 8.27
N GLN A 41 0.01 -4.16 8.97
CA GLN A 41 0.71 -5.41 9.18
C GLN A 41 -0.15 -6.41 9.96
N TYR A 42 -0.75 -5.98 11.07
CA TYR A 42 -1.63 -6.84 11.86
C TYR A 42 -2.80 -7.38 11.03
N LEU A 43 -3.49 -6.54 10.27
CA LEU A 43 -4.59 -6.96 9.40
C LEU A 43 -4.09 -7.88 8.28
N GLY A 44 -2.93 -7.57 7.69
CA GLY A 44 -2.24 -8.36 6.68
C GLY A 44 -1.94 -9.79 7.13
N ASP A 45 -1.45 -9.93 8.36
CA ASP A 45 -1.04 -11.22 8.92
C ASP A 45 -2.23 -12.03 9.44
N THR A 46 -3.31 -11.37 9.85
CA THR A 46 -4.44 -12.03 10.53
C THR A 46 -5.63 -12.32 9.62
N LEU A 47 -6.17 -11.31 8.95
CA LEU A 47 -7.52 -11.35 8.38
C LEU A 47 -7.52 -11.20 6.85
N ILE A 48 -6.61 -10.41 6.30
CA ILE A 48 -6.60 -10.05 4.86
C ILE A 48 -6.56 -11.27 3.94
N PRO A 49 -5.72 -12.31 4.16
CA PRO A 49 -5.65 -13.45 3.24
C PRO A 49 -6.96 -14.23 3.18
N LEU A 50 -7.59 -14.41 4.35
CA LEU A 50 -8.86 -15.12 4.46
C LEU A 50 -10.03 -14.29 3.89
N LEU A 51 -10.02 -12.98 4.11
CA LEU A 51 -11.01 -12.06 3.54
C LEU A 51 -10.92 -12.02 2.01
N ALA A 52 -9.71 -11.89 1.45
CA ALA A 52 -9.50 -11.90 0.00
C ALA A 52 -10.07 -13.18 -0.63
N TYR A 53 -9.76 -14.34 -0.04
CA TYR A 53 -10.29 -15.61 -0.50
C TYR A 53 -11.83 -15.71 -0.39
N GLY A 54 -12.39 -15.20 0.71
CA GLY A 54 -13.85 -15.12 0.86
C GLY A 54 -14.53 -14.20 -0.15
N MET A 55 -13.86 -13.11 -0.54
CA MET A 55 -14.36 -12.18 -1.56
C MET A 55 -14.34 -12.81 -2.96
N ASP A 56 -13.29 -13.55 -3.32
CA ASP A 56 -13.23 -14.28 -4.59
C ASP A 56 -14.39 -15.29 -4.71
N GLU A 57 -14.65 -16.05 -3.64
CA GLU A 57 -15.76 -17.01 -3.63
C GLU A 57 -17.13 -16.33 -3.63
N LEU A 58 -17.26 -15.18 -2.96
CA LEU A 58 -18.48 -14.37 -2.95
C LEU A 58 -18.78 -13.82 -4.36
N GLU A 59 -17.78 -13.35 -5.08
CA GLU A 59 -17.92 -12.93 -6.48
C GLU A 59 -18.33 -14.09 -7.39
N ARG A 60 -17.78 -15.28 -7.16
CA ARG A 60 -18.07 -16.48 -7.95
C ARG A 60 -19.50 -16.98 -7.74
N ILE A 61 -19.98 -17.01 -6.50
CA ILE A 61 -21.28 -17.60 -6.13
C ILE A 61 -22.41 -16.57 -6.26
N ARG A 62 -22.14 -15.30 -5.98
CA ARG A 62 -23.13 -14.20 -5.88
C ARG A 62 -24.41 -14.62 -5.15
N PRO A 63 -24.30 -15.03 -3.87
CA PRO A 63 -25.44 -15.47 -3.09
C PRO A 63 -26.45 -14.32 -2.86
N PRO A 64 -27.72 -14.64 -2.58
CA PRO A 64 -28.74 -13.62 -2.31
C PRO A 64 -28.44 -12.79 -1.05
N ASP A 65 -27.73 -13.36 -0.07
CA ASP A 65 -27.21 -12.66 1.10
C ASP A 65 -25.68 -12.77 1.17
N PRO A 66 -24.94 -11.78 0.63
CA PRO A 66 -23.48 -11.81 0.58
C PRO A 66 -22.84 -11.71 1.97
N VAL A 67 -23.46 -10.97 2.90
CA VAL A 67 -22.90 -10.75 4.23
C VAL A 67 -22.97 -12.03 5.05
N LEU A 68 -24.15 -12.68 5.05
CA LEU A 68 -24.33 -13.95 5.76
C LEU A 68 -23.45 -15.06 5.19
N PHE A 69 -23.34 -15.13 3.86
CA PHE A 69 -22.44 -16.07 3.20
C PHE A 69 -21.00 -15.87 3.65
N LEU A 70 -20.50 -14.63 3.59
CA LEU A 70 -19.12 -14.32 3.96
C LEU A 70 -18.86 -14.62 5.44
N ALA A 71 -19.77 -14.27 6.34
CA ALA A 71 -19.64 -14.58 7.77
C ALA A 71 -19.48 -16.10 8.01
N HIS A 72 -20.35 -16.91 7.39
CA HIS A 72 -20.23 -18.37 7.47
C HIS A 72 -18.95 -18.90 6.82
N PHE A 73 -18.53 -18.30 5.69
CA PHE A 73 -17.33 -18.67 4.98
C PHE A 73 -16.09 -18.46 5.86
N LEU A 74 -15.97 -17.30 6.50
CA LEU A 74 -14.88 -16.95 7.41
C LEU A 74 -14.85 -17.91 8.61
N LEU A 75 -16.00 -18.25 9.19
CA LEU A 75 -16.08 -19.17 10.32
C LEU A 75 -15.68 -20.61 9.94
N ARG A 76 -16.04 -21.07 8.73
CA ARG A 76 -15.72 -22.41 8.23
C ARG A 76 -14.23 -22.58 7.95
N HIS A 77 -13.59 -21.54 7.40
CA HIS A 77 -12.18 -21.56 7.00
C HIS A 77 -11.26 -20.92 8.04
N ASN A 78 -11.73 -20.72 9.27
CA ASN A 78 -10.91 -20.15 10.33
C ASN A 78 -9.79 -21.14 10.73
N PRO A 79 -8.50 -20.79 10.53
CA PRO A 79 -7.38 -21.68 10.83
C PRO A 79 -7.23 -21.97 12.33
N ARG A 80 -7.85 -21.17 13.21
CA ARG A 80 -7.84 -21.45 14.65
C ARG A 80 -8.87 -22.51 15.06
N ARG A 81 -9.85 -22.82 14.22
CA ARG A 81 -10.81 -23.90 14.48
C ARG A 81 -10.22 -25.28 14.30
N SER A 82 -9.20 -25.45 13.46
CA SER A 82 -8.54 -26.75 13.28
C SER A 82 -7.60 -27.14 14.43
N ASN A 83 -7.32 -26.22 15.35
CA ASN A 83 -6.40 -26.41 16.48
C ASN A 83 -7.11 -26.55 17.84
N GLN A 84 -8.43 -26.82 17.84
CA GLN A 84 -9.19 -27.26 19.03
C GLN A 84 -9.80 -28.64 18.78
#